data_AF-A0A2E0Y7V9-F1
#
_entry.id   AF-A0A2E0Y7V9-F1
#
_cell.length_a   1.000
_cell.length_b   1.000
_cell.length_c   1.000
_cell.angle_alpha   90.00
_cell.angle_beta   90.00
_cell.angle_gamma   90.00
#
_symmetry.space_group_name_H-M   'P 1'
#
loop_
_entity.id
_entity.type
_entity.pdbx_description
1 polymer ?
#
loop_
_entity_poly.entity_id
_entity_poly.type
_entity_poly.pdbx_seq_one_letter_code
_entity_poly.pdbx_strand_id
1 'polypeptide(L)'
;MARVYLRLLDFPRVLLAALLAVMAVAGWYAAQFSFDASSDTLVVQGDPELATYLRVSETFGGDEFLLMTFRPDQGDALTPDNLDTLAALEADLEGVDGVSDVFSILDAPLLQSPPVPVSELAEGFNTLRAPDVDRDLAREELTGSPFFRNLLITEDASTSALRIGLALDGELLAVDRERAALRTRQRALEADGGRLPAEAQQRLATLESRHDALRED
;
A
#
# COMPACT_ATOMS: atom_id res chain seq x y z
N MET A 1 29.48 -19.95 44.93
CA MET A 1 29.94 -19.25 43.71
C MET A 1 31.29 -19.76 43.22
N ALA A 2 32.42 -19.56 43.92
CA ALA A 2 33.75 -19.91 43.41
C ALA A 2 33.99 -21.40 43.03
N ARG A 3 33.42 -22.36 43.77
CA ARG A 3 33.60 -23.81 43.48
C ARG A 3 32.84 -24.30 42.25
N VAL A 4 31.73 -23.66 41.89
CA VAL A 4 30.95 -24.00 40.68
C VAL A 4 31.68 -23.47 39.44
N TYR A 5 32.24 -22.27 39.56
CA TYR A 5 33.05 -21.64 38.52
C TYR A 5 34.32 -22.46 38.18
N LEU A 6 35.07 -22.91 39.19
CA LEU A 6 36.26 -23.74 38.98
C LEU A 6 35.92 -25.11 38.35
N ARG A 7 34.83 -25.75 38.77
CA ARG A 7 34.34 -27.01 38.16
C ARG A 7 33.90 -26.87 36.71
N LEU A 8 33.40 -25.69 36.31
CA LEU A 8 33.02 -25.42 34.92
C LEU A 8 34.25 -25.30 33.99
N LEU A 9 35.37 -24.79 34.53
CA LEU A 9 36.64 -24.63 33.80
C LEU A 9 37.41 -25.94 33.62
N ASP A 10 37.12 -26.97 34.42
CA ASP A 10 37.76 -28.30 34.30
C ASP A 10 37.31 -29.09 33.05
N PHE A 11 36.19 -28.69 32.40
CA PHE A 11 35.64 -29.36 31.22
C PHE A 11 35.37 -28.41 30.04
N PRO A 12 36.40 -27.72 29.51
CA PRO A 12 36.23 -26.66 28.51
C PRO A 12 35.58 -27.15 27.20
N ARG A 13 35.82 -28.40 26.82
CA ARG A 13 35.23 -29.02 25.62
C ARG A 13 33.72 -29.23 25.76
N VAL A 14 33.25 -29.62 26.95
CA VAL A 14 31.81 -29.83 27.22
C VAL A 14 31.08 -28.49 27.24
N LEU A 15 31.69 -27.47 27.85
CA LEU A 15 31.15 -26.11 27.87
C LEU A 15 31.05 -25.52 26.45
N LEU A 16 32.11 -25.67 25.65
CA LEU A 16 32.13 -25.24 24.25
C LEU A 16 31.07 -25.99 23.44
N ALA A 17 30.95 -27.31 23.59
CA ALA A 17 29.93 -28.09 22.88
C ALA A 17 28.50 -27.66 23.26
N ALA A 18 28.26 -27.38 24.55
CA ALA A 18 26.97 -26.88 25.02
C ALA A 18 26.66 -25.48 24.46
N LEU A 19 27.62 -24.57 24.46
CA LEU A 19 27.46 -23.24 23.85
C LEU A 19 27.20 -23.35 22.35
N LEU A 20 27.92 -24.22 21.65
CA LEU A 20 27.74 -24.47 20.22
C LEU A 20 26.37 -25.07 19.93
N ALA A 21 25.87 -25.96 20.79
CA ALA A 21 24.51 -26.49 20.69
C ALA A 21 23.45 -25.39 20.89
N VAL A 22 23.61 -24.51 21.89
CA VAL A 22 22.70 -23.38 22.11
C VAL A 22 22.74 -22.41 20.92
N MET A 23 23.92 -22.09 20.40
CA MET A 23 24.07 -21.25 19.21
C MET A 23 23.48 -21.89 17.96
N ALA A 24 23.61 -23.21 17.78
CA ALA A 24 23.01 -23.92 16.66
C ALA A 24 21.48 -23.91 16.74
N VAL A 25 20.91 -24.14 17.94
CA VAL A 25 19.46 -24.05 18.17
C VAL A 25 18.98 -22.62 17.95
N ALA A 26 19.66 -21.63 18.52
CA ALA A 26 19.31 -20.22 18.34
C ALA A 26 19.44 -19.79 16.87
N GLY A 27 20.46 -20.24 16.16
CA GLY A 27 20.66 -19.97 14.72
C GLY A 27 19.57 -20.61 13.86
N TRP A 28 19.12 -21.82 14.21
CA TRP A 28 17.99 -22.48 13.55
C TRP A 28 16.69 -21.68 13.72
N TYR A 29 16.39 -21.20 14.93
CA TYR A 29 15.21 -20.37 15.19
C TYR A 29 15.34 -18.95 14.61
N ALA A 30 16.56 -18.39 14.57
CA ALA A 30 16.81 -17.07 13.97
C ALA A 30 16.49 -17.06 12.48
N ALA A 31 16.69 -18.17 11.76
CA ALA A 31 16.29 -18.30 10.37
C ALA A 31 14.77 -18.30 10.14
N GLN A 32 13.99 -18.58 11.20
CA GLN A 32 12.52 -18.54 11.17
C GLN A 32 11.95 -17.24 11.75
N PHE A 33 12.80 -16.33 12.21
CA PHE A 33 12.36 -15.08 12.82
C PHE A 33 12.04 -14.05 11.72
N SER A 34 10.75 -13.72 11.56
CA SER A 34 10.30 -12.57 10.78
C SER A 34 10.25 -11.33 11.69
N PHE A 35 10.82 -10.23 11.23
CA PHE A 35 10.72 -8.94 11.91
C PHE A 35 9.58 -8.15 11.28
N ASP A 36 8.47 -7.99 12.01
CA ASP A 36 7.35 -7.17 11.56
C ASP A 36 7.68 -5.68 11.75
N ALA A 37 8.14 -5.06 10.66
CA ALA A 37 8.43 -3.63 10.58
C ALA A 37 7.28 -2.83 9.92
N SER A 38 6.09 -3.41 9.84
CA SER A 38 4.97 -2.74 9.20
C SER A 38 4.54 -1.50 9.97
N SER A 39 4.01 -0.53 9.23
CA SER A 39 3.47 0.72 9.77
C SER A 39 2.35 0.49 10.80
N ASP A 40 1.66 -0.65 10.74
CA ASP A 40 0.59 -1.03 11.68
C ASP A 40 1.09 -1.23 13.12
N THR A 41 2.37 -1.60 13.29
CA THR A 41 3.00 -1.71 14.62
C THR A 41 3.17 -0.34 15.28
N LEU A 42 3.19 0.74 14.50
CA LEU A 42 3.26 2.11 14.99
C LEU A 42 1.89 2.67 15.37
N VAL A 43 0.81 2.05 14.90
CA VAL A 43 -0.55 2.49 15.17
C VAL A 43 -1.02 1.94 16.52
N VAL A 44 -1.56 2.84 17.36
CA VAL A 44 -2.09 2.46 18.67
C VAL A 44 -3.34 1.62 18.49
N GLN A 45 -3.25 0.35 18.87
CA GLN A 45 -4.35 -0.59 18.77
C GLN A 45 -5.50 -0.23 19.73
N GLY A 46 -6.73 -0.28 19.22
CA GLY A 46 -7.93 0.12 19.98
C GLY A 46 -8.14 1.62 20.11
N ASP A 47 -7.41 2.44 19.36
CA ASP A 47 -7.70 3.87 19.21
C ASP A 47 -9.03 4.05 18.44
N PRO A 48 -10.01 4.84 18.93
CA PRO A 48 -11.23 5.16 18.18
C PRO A 48 -10.96 5.88 16.83
N GLU A 49 -9.84 6.57 16.69
CA GLU A 49 -9.45 7.21 15.43
C GLU A 49 -9.16 6.18 14.34
N LEU A 50 -8.54 5.04 14.67
CA LEU A 50 -8.28 3.95 13.73
C LEU A 50 -9.59 3.37 13.17
N ALA A 51 -10.56 3.09 14.04
CA ALA A 51 -11.87 2.57 13.62
C ALA A 51 -12.63 3.57 12.74
N THR A 52 -12.41 4.88 12.95
CA THR A 52 -13.01 5.93 12.14
C THR A 52 -12.33 6.04 10.79
N TYR A 53 -10.99 6.01 10.77
CA TYR A 53 -10.18 6.00 9.55
C TYR A 53 -10.58 4.85 8.63
N LEU A 54 -10.62 3.61 9.14
CA LEU A 54 -10.99 2.43 8.34
C LEU A 54 -12.41 2.53 7.76
N ARG A 55 -13.36 3.15 8.47
CA ARG A 55 -14.73 3.37 7.98
C ARG A 55 -14.79 4.41 6.86
N VAL A 56 -14.04 5.50 7.01
CA VAL A 56 -13.96 6.56 5.99
C VAL A 56 -13.27 6.01 4.75
N SER A 57 -12.16 5.29 4.91
CA SER A 57 -11.43 4.63 3.83
C SER A 57 -12.29 3.63 3.07
N GLU A 58 -13.14 2.84 3.73
CA GLU A 58 -14.08 1.96 3.04
C GLU A 58 -15.10 2.72 2.16
N THR A 59 -15.56 3.88 2.62
CA THR A 59 -16.64 4.62 1.94
C THR A 59 -16.12 5.47 0.80
N PHE A 60 -14.94 6.07 0.96
CA PHE A 60 -14.37 7.02 0.02
C PHE A 60 -13.17 6.47 -0.76
N GLY A 61 -12.75 5.24 -0.48
CA GLY A 61 -11.47 4.70 -0.93
C GLY A 61 -10.34 5.17 -0.01
N GLY A 62 -9.51 4.23 0.44
CA GLY A 62 -8.15 4.52 0.89
C GLY A 62 -7.25 3.93 -0.17
N ASP A 63 -6.87 4.74 -1.15
CA ASP A 63 -6.15 4.22 -2.30
C ASP A 63 -4.74 3.83 -1.83
N GLU A 64 -4.52 2.53 -1.68
CA GLU A 64 -3.17 1.99 -1.71
C GLU A 64 -2.71 2.09 -3.16
N PHE A 65 -1.80 3.01 -3.43
CA PHE A 65 -1.26 3.21 -4.76
C PHE A 65 0.24 3.43 -4.72
N LEU A 66 0.89 3.09 -5.82
CA LEU A 66 2.27 3.47 -6.09
C LEU A 66 2.29 4.59 -7.13
N LEU A 67 3.17 5.56 -6.91
CA LEU A 67 3.44 6.59 -7.90
C LEU A 67 4.73 6.24 -8.63
N MET A 68 4.63 6.06 -9.94
CA MET A 68 5.77 5.81 -10.83
C MET A 68 5.95 7.01 -11.75
N THR A 69 7.20 7.38 -12.04
CA THR A 69 7.49 8.39 -13.07
C THR A 69 8.04 7.74 -14.32
N PHE A 70 7.53 8.17 -15.47
CA PHE A 70 7.99 7.78 -16.79
C PHE A 70 8.71 8.95 -17.44
N ARG A 71 9.98 8.75 -17.75
CA ARG A 71 10.82 9.69 -18.50
C ARG A 71 11.40 8.96 -19.71
N PRO A 72 10.99 9.30 -20.94
CA PRO A 72 11.56 8.70 -22.13
C PRO A 72 13.02 9.14 -22.35
N ASP A 73 13.81 8.28 -22.98
CA ASP A 73 15.22 8.56 -23.30
C ASP A 73 15.38 9.66 -24.37
N GLN A 74 14.38 9.80 -25.25
CA GLN A 74 14.39 10.76 -26.35
C GLN A 74 13.04 11.47 -26.48
N GLY A 75 13.09 12.79 -26.71
CA GLY A 75 11.91 13.61 -26.95
C GLY A 75 11.02 13.83 -25.73
N ASP A 76 9.84 14.40 -25.97
CA ASP A 76 8.82 14.65 -24.96
C ASP A 76 8.02 13.38 -24.68
N ALA A 77 7.50 13.24 -23.46
CA ALA A 77 6.62 12.13 -23.06
C ALA A 77 5.31 12.08 -23.87
N LEU A 78 4.94 13.19 -24.53
CA LEU A 78 3.73 13.33 -25.35
C LEU A 78 3.94 12.98 -26.83
N THR A 79 5.15 12.59 -27.24
CA THR A 79 5.39 12.15 -28.63
C THR A 79 4.68 10.82 -28.89
N PRO A 80 4.22 10.55 -30.14
CA PRO A 80 3.46 9.34 -30.45
C PRO A 80 4.14 8.04 -30.01
N ASP A 81 5.44 7.90 -30.31
CA ASP A 81 6.22 6.70 -29.96
C ASP A 81 6.31 6.49 -28.43
N ASN A 82 6.42 7.59 -27.67
CA ASN A 82 6.49 7.54 -26.21
C ASN A 82 5.13 7.28 -25.57
N LEU A 83 4.04 7.77 -26.17
CA LEU A 83 2.67 7.45 -25.74
C LEU A 83 2.35 5.97 -25.99
N ASP A 84 2.78 5.40 -27.11
CA ASP A 84 2.63 3.97 -27.38
C ASP A 84 3.45 3.12 -26.39
N THR A 85 4.66 3.58 -26.05
CA THR A 85 5.50 2.95 -25.02
C THR A 85 4.85 3.01 -23.64
N LEU A 86 4.26 4.16 -23.28
CA LEU A 86 3.53 4.35 -22.03
C LEU A 86 2.30 3.45 -21.97
N ALA A 87 1.54 3.33 -23.06
CA ALA A 87 0.37 2.46 -23.15
C ALA A 87 0.74 0.98 -23.00
N ALA A 88 1.87 0.55 -23.56
CA ALA A 88 2.38 -0.80 -23.38
C ALA A 88 2.80 -1.05 -21.91
N LEU A 89 3.46 -0.07 -21.28
CA LEU A 89 3.82 -0.14 -19.86
C LEU A 89 2.60 -0.24 -18.96
N GLU A 90 1.54 0.54 -19.22
CA GLU A 90 0.26 0.43 -18.49
C GLU A 90 -0.31 -0.98 -18.60
N ALA A 91 -0.38 -1.53 -19.82
CA ALA A 91 -0.92 -2.88 -20.04
C ALA A 91 -0.08 -3.97 -19.33
N ASP A 92 1.24 -3.83 -19.33
CA ASP A 92 2.13 -4.75 -18.62
C ASP A 92 1.93 -4.68 -17.10
N LEU A 93 1.76 -3.47 -16.55
CA LEU A 93 1.50 -3.24 -15.12
C LEU A 93 0.13 -3.75 -14.68
N GLU A 94 -0.91 -3.53 -15.49
CA GLU A 94 -2.26 -4.07 -15.26
C GLU A 94 -2.28 -5.61 -15.27
N GLY A 95 -1.30 -6.25 -15.93
CA GLY A 95 -1.12 -7.70 -15.92
C GLY A 95 -0.46 -8.26 -14.66
N VAL A 96 0.04 -7.42 -13.76
CA VAL A 96 0.70 -7.83 -12.51
C VAL A 96 -0.33 -8.16 -11.44
N ASP A 97 -0.17 -9.32 -10.80
CA ASP A 97 -1.04 -9.72 -9.68
C ASP A 97 -0.93 -8.72 -8.52
N GLY A 98 -2.07 -8.34 -7.96
CA GLY A 98 -2.16 -7.29 -6.95
C GLY A 98 -2.25 -5.85 -7.48
N VAL A 99 -2.23 -5.62 -8.81
CA VAL A 99 -2.57 -4.31 -9.40
C VAL A 99 -4.07 -4.27 -9.72
N SER A 100 -4.75 -3.20 -9.28
CA SER A 100 -6.18 -2.99 -9.53
C SER A 100 -6.46 -2.11 -10.73
N ASP A 101 -5.71 -1.02 -10.89
CA ASP A 101 -5.81 -0.11 -12.02
C ASP A 101 -4.50 0.65 -12.26
N VAL A 102 -4.29 1.16 -13.46
CA VAL A 102 -3.20 2.09 -13.76
C VAL A 102 -3.80 3.33 -14.43
N PHE A 103 -3.44 4.50 -13.92
CA PHE A 103 -3.88 5.80 -14.43
C PHE A 103 -2.68 6.66 -14.82
N SER A 104 -2.67 7.21 -16.02
CA SER A 104 -1.67 8.20 -16.45
C SER A 104 -2.27 9.37 -17.23
N ILE A 105 -1.39 10.16 -17.87
CA ILE A 105 -1.77 11.19 -18.84
C ILE A 105 -2.61 10.65 -20.00
N LEU A 106 -2.55 9.34 -20.30
CA LEU A 106 -3.34 8.72 -21.36
C LEU A 106 -4.84 8.74 -21.06
N ASP A 107 -5.20 8.69 -19.78
CA ASP A 107 -6.57 8.59 -19.28
C ASP A 107 -7.07 9.92 -18.68
N ALA A 108 -6.22 10.94 -18.67
CA ALA A 108 -6.55 12.25 -18.14
C ALA A 108 -7.67 12.92 -18.96
N PRO A 109 -8.71 13.47 -18.31
CA PRO A 109 -9.82 14.12 -18.98
C PRO A 109 -9.37 15.45 -19.59
N LEU A 110 -9.37 15.54 -20.92
CA LEU A 110 -9.07 16.77 -21.65
C LEU A 110 -10.33 17.63 -21.73
N LEU A 111 -10.25 18.86 -21.22
CA LEU A 111 -11.38 19.79 -21.14
C LEU A 111 -11.37 20.81 -22.28
N GLN A 112 -10.20 21.05 -22.88
CA GLN A 112 -10.00 22.07 -23.92
C GLN A 112 -9.72 21.46 -25.29
N SER A 113 -9.73 20.14 -25.41
CA SER A 113 -9.35 19.41 -26.64
C SER A 113 -10.40 18.37 -27.03
N PRO A 114 -11.52 18.78 -27.68
CA PRO A 114 -11.98 20.14 -27.93
C PRO A 114 -12.70 20.74 -26.70
N PRO A 115 -12.92 22.07 -26.64
CA PRO A 115 -13.58 22.70 -25.50
C PRO A 115 -14.99 22.16 -25.28
N VAL A 116 -15.20 21.43 -24.18
CA VAL A 116 -16.52 20.94 -23.76
C VAL A 116 -17.02 21.81 -22.61
N PRO A 117 -18.24 22.37 -22.66
CA PRO A 117 -18.78 23.12 -21.53
C PRO A 117 -18.91 22.20 -20.31
N VAL A 118 -18.63 22.74 -19.12
CA VAL A 118 -18.61 21.96 -17.86
C VAL A 118 -19.91 21.19 -17.61
N SER A 119 -21.04 21.70 -18.10
CA SER A 119 -22.35 21.03 -18.03
C SER A 119 -22.43 19.73 -18.81
N GLU A 120 -21.63 19.57 -19.86
CA GLU A 120 -21.59 18.39 -20.74
C GLU A 120 -20.50 17.38 -20.32
N LEU A 121 -19.62 17.72 -19.36
CA LEU A 121 -18.63 16.78 -18.82
C LEU A 121 -19.27 15.56 -18.13
N ALA A 122 -20.51 15.69 -17.66
CA ALA A 122 -21.27 14.57 -17.12
C ALA A 122 -21.66 13.53 -18.19
N GLU A 123 -21.66 13.92 -19.47
CA GLU A 123 -21.97 13.05 -20.60
C GLU A 123 -20.71 12.33 -21.14
N GLY A 124 -19.52 12.85 -20.84
CA GLY A 124 -18.23 12.25 -21.16
C GLY A 124 -17.11 13.28 -21.31
N PHE A 125 -15.88 12.80 -21.40
CA PHE A 125 -14.69 13.60 -21.67
C PHE A 125 -13.78 12.88 -22.65
N ASN A 126 -12.98 13.63 -23.40
CA ASN A 126 -11.96 13.05 -24.27
C ASN A 126 -10.67 12.81 -23.48
N THR A 127 -9.88 11.85 -23.93
CA THR A 127 -8.56 11.55 -23.38
C THR A 127 -7.56 11.40 -24.52
N LEU A 128 -6.25 11.30 -24.24
CA LEU A 128 -5.24 11.08 -25.29
C LEU A 128 -5.42 9.77 -26.08
N ARG A 129 -6.27 8.85 -25.57
CA ARG A 129 -6.67 7.62 -26.27
C ARG A 129 -7.73 7.84 -27.36
N ALA A 130 -8.46 8.95 -27.34
CA ALA A 130 -9.51 9.23 -28.31
C ALA A 130 -8.93 9.63 -29.68
N PRO A 131 -9.49 9.13 -30.80
CA PRO A 131 -8.94 9.36 -32.14
C PRO A 131 -9.08 10.81 -32.62
N ASP A 132 -10.03 11.56 -32.08
CA ASP A 132 -10.41 12.91 -32.54
C ASP A 132 -9.74 14.04 -31.74
N VAL A 133 -8.74 13.72 -30.92
CA VAL A 133 -8.04 14.71 -30.06
C VAL A 133 -6.94 15.42 -30.82
N ASP A 134 -6.97 16.75 -30.76
CA ASP A 134 -5.88 17.61 -31.21
C ASP A 134 -4.71 17.54 -30.20
N ARG A 135 -3.58 16.96 -30.63
CA ARG A 135 -2.42 16.72 -29.77
C ARG A 135 -1.69 17.99 -29.37
N ASP A 136 -1.72 19.03 -30.19
CA ASP A 136 -1.05 20.29 -29.87
C ASP A 136 -1.84 21.00 -28.76
N LEU A 137 -3.18 21.02 -28.86
CA LEU A 137 -4.05 21.54 -27.80
C LEU A 137 -3.95 20.70 -26.52
N ALA A 138 -3.92 19.38 -26.63
CA ALA A 138 -3.76 18.50 -25.47
C ALA A 138 -2.42 18.73 -24.77
N ARG A 139 -1.34 18.97 -25.53
CA ARG A 139 -0.03 19.32 -24.96
C ARG A 139 -0.09 20.63 -24.19
N GLU A 140 -0.67 21.69 -24.77
CA GLU A 140 -0.83 22.98 -24.10
C GLU A 140 -1.65 22.87 -22.81
N GLU A 141 -2.72 22.07 -22.83
CA GLU A 141 -3.56 21.82 -21.67
C GLU A 141 -2.81 21.05 -20.58
N LEU A 142 -2.18 19.92 -20.92
CA LEU A 142 -1.48 19.06 -19.97
C LEU A 142 -0.27 19.75 -19.33
N THR A 143 0.49 20.55 -20.09
CA THR A 143 1.68 21.23 -19.56
C THR A 143 1.37 22.62 -19.00
N GLY A 144 0.24 23.23 -19.34
CA GLY A 144 -0.11 24.59 -18.92
C GLY A 144 -1.16 24.67 -17.79
N SER A 145 -2.07 23.70 -17.73
CA SER A 145 -3.19 23.69 -16.77
C SER A 145 -2.71 23.41 -15.34
N PRO A 146 -3.20 24.15 -14.33
CA PRO A 146 -2.91 23.84 -12.92
C PRO A 146 -3.50 22.50 -12.47
N PHE A 147 -4.39 21.88 -13.26
CA PHE A 147 -4.94 20.56 -12.97
C PHE A 147 -4.02 19.40 -13.39
N PHE A 148 -3.04 19.65 -14.28
CA PHE A 148 -2.19 18.61 -14.86
C PHE A 148 -0.69 18.92 -14.72
N ARG A 149 -0.28 20.18 -14.89
CA ARG A 149 1.11 20.61 -14.80
C ARG A 149 1.66 20.33 -13.40
N ASN A 150 2.79 19.64 -13.35
CA ASN A 150 3.51 19.19 -12.16
C ASN A 150 2.69 18.24 -11.26
N LEU A 151 1.59 17.68 -11.77
CA LEU A 151 0.78 16.64 -11.12
C LEU A 151 0.78 15.35 -11.94
N LEU A 152 0.54 15.45 -13.25
CA LEU A 152 0.58 14.32 -14.20
C LEU A 152 1.75 14.41 -15.16
N ILE A 153 2.20 15.62 -15.48
CA ILE A 153 3.33 15.85 -16.38
C ILE A 153 4.11 17.11 -15.99
N THR A 154 5.42 17.11 -16.21
CA THR A 154 6.25 18.31 -16.02
C THR A 154 5.91 19.40 -17.03
N GLU A 155 6.19 20.66 -16.68
CA GLU A 155 5.96 21.82 -17.56
C GLU A 155 6.71 21.72 -18.91
N ASP A 156 7.85 21.03 -18.93
CA ASP A 156 8.66 20.80 -20.14
C ASP A 156 8.24 19.53 -20.92
N ALA A 157 7.14 18.88 -20.55
CA ALA A 157 6.67 17.61 -21.10
C ALA A 157 7.68 16.45 -21.04
N SER A 158 8.75 16.54 -20.25
CA SER A 158 9.82 15.54 -20.25
C SER A 158 9.54 14.33 -19.36
N THR A 159 8.65 14.45 -18.37
CA THR A 159 8.37 13.38 -17.40
C THR A 159 6.90 13.34 -17.07
N SER A 160 6.29 12.15 -17.11
CA SER A 160 4.90 11.90 -16.72
C SER A 160 4.82 11.04 -15.47
N ALA A 161 3.75 11.18 -14.69
CA ALA A 161 3.44 10.32 -13.55
C ALA A 161 2.37 9.30 -13.92
N LEU A 162 2.52 8.09 -13.39
CA LEU A 162 1.55 7.01 -13.41
C LEU A 162 1.16 6.69 -11.97
N ARG A 163 -0.15 6.57 -11.73
CA ARG A 163 -0.70 6.05 -10.48
C ARG A 163 -1.05 4.59 -10.70
N ILE A 164 -0.42 3.70 -9.95
CA ILE A 164 -0.68 2.26 -9.97
C ILE A 164 -1.52 1.96 -8.73
N GLY A 165 -2.82 1.74 -8.92
CA GLY A 165 -3.72 1.26 -7.88
C GLY A 165 -3.38 -0.17 -7.50
N LEU A 166 -3.32 -0.46 -6.20
CA LEU A 166 -3.14 -1.80 -5.68
C LEU A 166 -4.52 -2.42 -5.37
N ALA A 167 -4.64 -3.72 -5.54
CA ALA A 167 -5.84 -4.44 -5.19
C ALA A 167 -5.95 -4.55 -3.67
N LEU A 168 -7.03 -4.02 -3.10
CA LEU A 168 -7.32 -4.23 -1.69
C LEU A 168 -7.79 -5.67 -1.46
N ASP A 169 -7.20 -6.33 -0.46
CA ASP A 169 -7.77 -7.54 0.10
C ASP A 169 -9.00 -7.18 0.96
N GLY A 170 -10.18 -7.41 0.38
CA GLY A 170 -11.46 -7.17 1.04
C GLY A 170 -11.66 -8.02 2.30
N GLU A 171 -11.06 -9.21 2.38
CA GLU A 171 -11.12 -10.06 3.57
C GLU A 171 -10.26 -9.48 4.69
N LEU A 172 -9.00 -9.13 4.38
CA LEU A 172 -8.09 -8.49 5.34
C LEU A 172 -8.70 -7.19 5.90
N LEU A 173 -9.25 -6.34 5.03
CA LEU A 173 -9.92 -5.11 5.44
C LEU A 173 -11.14 -5.36 6.35
N ALA A 174 -11.90 -6.43 6.11
CA ALA A 174 -13.03 -6.79 6.96
C ALA A 174 -12.57 -7.26 8.35
N VAL A 175 -11.51 -8.08 8.39
CA VAL A 175 -10.89 -8.56 9.63
C VAL A 175 -10.35 -7.39 10.46
N ASP A 176 -9.65 -6.45 9.84
CA ASP A 176 -9.07 -5.30 10.54
C ASP A 176 -10.12 -4.35 11.10
N ARG A 177 -11.21 -4.12 10.38
CA ARG A 177 -12.35 -3.34 10.88
C ARG A 177 -12.97 -3.97 12.12
N GLU A 178 -13.25 -5.27 12.07
CA GLU A 178 -13.86 -5.97 13.20
C GLU A 178 -12.91 -5.99 14.40
N ARG A 179 -11.61 -6.24 14.19
CA ARG A 179 -10.57 -6.15 15.24
C ARG A 179 -10.50 -4.77 15.86
N ALA A 180 -10.41 -3.72 15.05
CA ALA A 180 -10.32 -2.34 15.52
C ALA A 180 -11.54 -1.99 16.39
N ALA A 181 -12.76 -2.34 15.93
CA ALA A 181 -13.99 -2.09 16.69
C ALA A 181 -14.02 -2.85 18.03
N LEU A 182 -13.62 -4.12 18.05
CA LEU A 182 -13.56 -4.92 19.28
C LEU A 182 -12.51 -4.38 20.26
N ARG A 183 -11.33 -3.97 19.78
CA ARG A 183 -10.27 -3.38 20.61
C ARG A 183 -10.68 -2.01 21.17
N THR A 184 -11.34 -1.17 20.38
CA THR A 184 -11.90 0.11 20.89
C THR A 184 -12.93 -0.16 21.99
N ARG A 185 -13.83 -1.13 21.79
CA ARG A 185 -14.81 -1.53 22.81
C ARG A 185 -14.15 -2.10 24.06
N GLN A 186 -13.13 -2.93 23.89
CA GLN A 186 -12.36 -3.49 25.01
C GLN A 186 -11.77 -2.40 25.87
N ARG A 187 -11.07 -1.44 25.24
CA ARG A 187 -10.43 -0.32 25.92
C ARG A 187 -11.43 0.55 26.69
N ALA A 188 -12.60 0.81 26.09
CA ALA A 188 -13.67 1.55 26.76
C ALA A 188 -14.19 0.81 28.00
N LEU A 189 -14.41 -0.50 27.91
CA LEU A 189 -14.86 -1.31 29.05
C LEU A 189 -13.81 -1.40 30.15
N GLU A 190 -12.54 -1.55 29.80
CA GLU A 190 -11.43 -1.60 30.76
C GLU A 190 -11.30 -0.28 31.54
N ALA A 191 -11.57 0.86 30.91
CA ALA A 191 -11.62 2.16 31.59
C ALA A 191 -12.72 2.24 32.66
N ASP A 192 -13.84 1.53 32.45
CA ASP A 192 -14.96 1.44 33.38
C ASP A 192 -14.84 0.26 34.38
N GLY A 193 -13.69 -0.44 34.40
CA GLY A 193 -13.46 -1.63 35.23
C GLY A 193 -14.20 -2.89 34.76
N GLY A 194 -14.76 -2.85 33.55
CA GLY A 194 -15.37 -3.97 32.85
C GLY A 194 -14.38 -4.75 32.00
N ARG A 195 -14.90 -5.80 31.34
CA ARG A 195 -14.15 -6.61 30.36
C ARG A 195 -15.07 -6.99 29.20
N LEU A 196 -14.49 -7.25 28.03
CA LEU A 196 -15.25 -7.82 26.92
C LEU A 196 -15.96 -9.13 27.35
N PRO A 197 -17.18 -9.40 26.86
CA PRO A 197 -17.82 -10.70 27.01
C PRO A 197 -16.93 -11.84 26.47
N ALA A 198 -17.03 -13.04 27.05
CA ALA A 198 -16.20 -14.18 26.65
C ALA A 198 -16.29 -14.51 25.15
N GLU A 199 -17.48 -14.40 24.56
CA GLU A 199 -17.71 -14.58 23.13
C GLU A 199 -16.92 -13.56 22.29
N ALA A 200 -16.95 -12.28 22.68
CA ALA A 200 -16.23 -11.22 21.98
C ALA A 200 -14.70 -11.36 22.12
N GLN A 201 -14.22 -11.86 23.26
CA GLN A 201 -12.79 -12.17 23.46
C GLN A 201 -12.34 -13.32 22.55
N GLN A 202 -13.14 -14.38 22.45
CA GLN A 202 -12.85 -15.51 21.57
C GLN A 202 -12.88 -15.08 20.10
N ARG A 203 -13.82 -14.21 19.73
CA ARG A 203 -13.89 -13.64 18.37
C ARG A 203 -12.65 -12.80 18.06
N LEU A 204 -12.22 -11.93 18.97
CA LEU A 204 -11.01 -11.13 18.80
C LEU A 204 -9.77 -12.00 18.59
N ALA A 205 -9.58 -13.04 19.40
CA ALA A 205 -8.45 -13.97 19.25
C ALA A 205 -8.49 -14.73 17.90
N THR A 206 -9.69 -15.08 17.43
CA THR A 206 -9.85 -15.73 16.12
C THR A 206 -9.47 -14.78 14.99
N LEU A 207 -9.89 -13.51 15.08
CA LEU A 207 -9.56 -12.50 14.09
C LEU A 207 -8.08 -12.14 14.09
N GLU A 208 -7.41 -12.13 15.25
CA GLU A 208 -5.96 -11.94 15.34
C GLU A 208 -5.21 -13.03 14.56
N SER A 209 -5.56 -14.30 14.79
CA SER A 209 -4.95 -15.40 14.03
C SER A 209 -5.28 -15.35 12.53
N ARG A 210 -6.48 -14.88 12.15
CA ARG A 210 -6.85 -14.75 10.73
C ARG A 210 -6.12 -13.62 10.04
N HIS A 211 -5.98 -12.47 10.71
CA HIS A 211 -5.20 -11.35 10.21
C HIS A 211 -3.75 -11.75 9.94
N ASP A 212 -3.12 -12.45 10.89
CA ASP A 212 -1.72 -12.85 10.73
C ASP A 212 -1.54 -13.83 9.57
N ALA A 213 -2.50 -14.74 9.34
CA ALA A 213 -2.49 -15.64 8.19
C ALA A 213 -2.70 -14.90 6.85
N LEU A 214 -3.62 -13.93 6.79
CA LEU A 214 -3.89 -13.15 5.58
C LEU A 214 -2.73 -12.20 5.21
N ARG A 215 -1.84 -11.86 6.15
CA ARG A 215 -0.64 -11.06 5.87
C ARG A 215 0.52 -11.83 5.25
N GLU A 216 0.54 -13.16 5.42
CA GLU A 216 1.63 -14.01 4.95
C GLU A 216 1.40 -14.54 3.52
N ASP A 217 0.17 -14.42 3.01
CA ASP A 217 -0.26 -14.80 1.65
C ASP A 217 -0.07 -13.63 0.65
#